data_AF-A0ABD1HH10-F1
#
_entry.id   AF-A0ABD1HH10-F1
#
_cell.length_a   1.000
_cell.length_b   1.000
_cell.length_c   1.000
_cell.angle_alpha   90.00
_cell.angle_beta   90.00
_cell.angle_gamma   90.00
#
_symmetry.space_group_name_H-M   'P 1'
#
loop_
_entity.id
_entity.type
_entity.pdbx_description
1 polymer ?
#
loop_
_entity_poly.entity_id
_entity_poly.type
_entity_poly.pdbx_seq_one_letter_code
_entity_poly.pdbx_strand_id
1 'polypeptide(L)'
;MNPGLVIGPLLHPTLNETSKCFLTLISQGKYSNATPGGNFIYVDVRDVANAHILAFENSLANGRYCVVAQVLNCSQVLQILRQLYPTANFPI
;
A
#
# COMPACT_ATOMS: atom_id res chain seq x y z
N MET A 1 0.59 16.38 -3.16
CA MET A 1 0.89 15.05 -2.59
C MET A 1 1.00 14.02 -3.70
N ASN A 2 1.99 13.15 -3.64
CA ASN A 2 2.27 12.14 -4.65
C ASN A 2 2.51 10.78 -3.95
N PRO A 3 1.44 10.06 -3.57
CA PRO A 3 1.55 8.77 -2.90
C PRO A 3 1.84 7.62 -3.87
N GLY A 4 2.33 6.50 -3.34
CA GLY A 4 2.37 5.20 -4.03
C GLY A 4 1.03 4.45 -3.98
N LEU A 5 1.08 3.12 -3.92
CA LEU A 5 -0.06 2.26 -3.56
C LEU A 5 -0.50 2.55 -2.13
N VAL A 6 -1.67 3.18 -2.00
CA VAL A 6 -2.27 3.49 -0.71
C VAL A 6 -3.05 2.28 -0.20
N ILE A 7 -2.65 1.74 0.94
CA ILE A 7 -3.35 0.65 1.63
C ILE A 7 -3.74 1.07 3.05
N GLY A 8 -4.63 0.33 3.69
CA GLY A 8 -5.00 0.58 5.08
C GLY A 8 -6.46 0.22 5.39
N PRO A 9 -6.94 0.60 6.59
CA PRO A 9 -8.32 0.36 6.99
C PRO A 9 -9.34 1.02 6.04
N LEU A 10 -10.43 0.33 5.78
CA LEU A 10 -11.53 0.84 4.95
C LEU A 10 -12.59 1.51 5.84
N LEU A 11 -13.06 2.70 5.46
CA LEU A 11 -14.14 3.39 6.15
C LEU A 11 -15.54 2.97 5.67
N HIS A 12 -15.64 2.40 4.48
CA HIS A 12 -16.86 1.87 3.89
C HIS A 12 -16.58 0.51 3.24
N PRO A 13 -17.58 -0.37 3.08
CA PRO A 13 -17.38 -1.74 2.58
C PRO A 13 -17.20 -1.78 1.06
N THR A 14 -16.35 -0.93 0.51
CA THR A 14 -16.03 -0.90 -0.92
C THR A 14 -14.54 -0.70 -1.09
N LEU A 15 -13.92 -1.54 -1.92
CA LEU A 15 -12.49 -1.46 -2.20
C LEU A 15 -12.22 -0.40 -3.26
N ASN A 16 -11.23 0.45 -3.01
CA ASN A 16 -10.60 1.25 -4.05
C ASN A 16 -9.64 0.37 -4.89
N GLU A 17 -9.06 0.92 -5.95
CA GLU A 17 -8.19 0.16 -6.85
C GLU A 17 -6.92 -0.38 -6.18
N THR A 18 -6.27 0.40 -5.31
CA THR A 18 -5.03 -0.03 -4.64
C THR A 18 -5.29 -1.13 -3.61
N SER A 19 -6.43 -1.10 -2.91
CA SER A 19 -6.90 -2.17 -2.03
C SER A 19 -7.33 -3.41 -2.80
N LYS A 20 -7.98 -3.28 -3.97
CA LYS A 20 -8.25 -4.43 -4.86
C LYS A 20 -6.95 -5.09 -5.31
N CYS A 21 -5.96 -4.30 -5.72
CA CYS A 21 -4.62 -4.79 -6.02
C CYS A 21 -4.02 -5.59 -4.85
N PHE A 22 -4.08 -5.05 -3.64
CA PHE A 22 -3.54 -5.73 -2.45
C PHE A 22 -4.29 -7.03 -2.15
N LEU A 23 -5.62 -7.06 -2.31
CA LEU A 23 -6.43 -8.27 -2.19
C LEU A 23 -6.04 -9.33 -3.24
N THR A 24 -5.79 -8.91 -4.49
CA THR A 24 -5.30 -9.79 -5.56
C THR A 24 -3.94 -10.37 -5.19
N LEU A 25 -3.02 -9.58 -4.62
CA LEU A 25 -1.75 -10.10 -4.11
C LEU A 25 -1.97 -11.16 -3.04
N ILE A 26 -2.79 -10.87 -2.03
CA ILE A 26 -3.04 -11.81 -0.92
C ILE A 26 -3.64 -13.13 -1.42
N SER A 27 -4.53 -13.06 -2.41
CA SER A 27 -5.25 -14.23 -2.93
C SER A 27 -4.48 -15.01 -3.99
N GLN A 28 -3.65 -14.34 -4.80
CA GLN A 28 -3.00 -14.94 -5.98
C GLN A 28 -1.48 -14.91 -5.97
N GLY A 29 -0.87 -14.23 -4.99
CA GLY A 29 0.59 -14.09 -4.85
C GLY A 29 1.21 -13.07 -5.80
N LYS A 30 0.39 -12.34 -6.55
CA LYS A 30 0.80 -11.34 -7.55
C LYS A 30 -0.26 -10.27 -7.73
N TYR A 31 0.16 -9.10 -8.24
CA TYR A 31 -0.76 -8.01 -8.59
C TYR A 31 -1.40 -8.18 -9.97
N SER A 32 -0.68 -8.79 -10.92
CA SER A 32 -1.19 -9.10 -12.25
C SER A 32 -0.33 -10.17 -12.92
N ASN A 33 -0.84 -10.77 -14.00
CA ASN A 33 -0.05 -11.65 -14.88
C ASN A 33 1.03 -10.88 -15.68
N ALA A 34 0.91 -9.56 -15.79
CA ALA A 34 1.81 -8.72 -16.58
C ALA A 34 3.05 -8.26 -15.81
N THR A 35 3.06 -8.38 -14.48
CA THR A 35 4.18 -7.94 -13.62
C THR A 35 4.54 -8.99 -12.56
N PRO A 36 5.11 -10.14 -12.96
CA PRO A 36 5.79 -11.01 -12.01
C PRO A 36 7.06 -10.30 -11.52
N GLY A 37 7.15 -9.97 -10.23
CA GLY A 37 8.41 -9.51 -9.63
C GLY A 37 8.69 -7.99 -9.66
N GLY A 38 7.66 -7.15 -9.86
CA GLY A 38 7.81 -5.70 -9.70
C GLY A 38 7.99 -5.27 -8.25
N ASN A 39 8.77 -4.20 -8.03
CA ASN A 39 8.79 -3.46 -6.77
C ASN A 39 7.61 -2.48 -6.74
N PHE A 40 6.86 -2.49 -5.65
CA PHE A 40 5.71 -1.63 -5.44
C PHE A 40 5.97 -0.68 -4.28
N ILE A 41 5.48 0.53 -4.42
CA ILE A 41 5.68 1.63 -3.48
C ILE A 41 4.46 1.70 -2.59
N TYR A 42 4.57 1.42 -1.29
CA TYR A 42 3.45 1.39 -0.35
C TYR A 42 3.41 2.60 0.56
N VAL A 43 2.21 2.99 0.97
CA VAL A 43 1.96 3.98 2.01
C VAL A 43 0.63 3.68 2.71
N ASP A 44 0.54 3.94 4.02
CA ASP A 44 -0.71 3.83 4.78
C ASP A 44 -1.62 5.03 4.46
N VAL A 45 -2.92 4.79 4.29
CA VAL A 45 -3.93 5.83 4.03
C VAL A 45 -3.95 6.93 5.10
N ARG A 46 -3.65 6.59 6.36
CA ARG A 46 -3.60 7.55 7.47
C ARG A 46 -2.38 8.47 7.35
N ASP A 47 -1.25 7.95 6.88
CA ASP A 47 -0.06 8.76 6.62
C ASP A 47 -0.31 9.73 5.46
N VAL A 48 -1.01 9.28 4.41
CA VAL A 48 -1.41 10.16 3.30
C VAL A 48 -2.35 11.26 3.80
N ALA A 49 -3.35 10.94 4.64
CA ALA A 49 -4.25 11.92 5.21
C ALA A 49 -3.51 12.94 6.08
N ASN A 50 -2.65 12.47 6.99
CA ASN A 50 -1.83 13.34 7.84
C ASN A 50 -0.88 14.22 7.02
N ALA A 51 -0.27 13.70 5.95
CA ALA A 51 0.56 14.50 5.07
C ALA A 51 -0.23 15.65 4.44
N HIS A 52 -1.47 15.42 3.98
CA HIS A 52 -2.32 16.49 3.48
C HIS A 52 -2.62 17.55 4.52
N ILE A 53 -2.98 17.15 5.75
CA ILE A 53 -3.26 18.07 6.86
C ILE A 53 -2.02 18.93 7.15
N LEU A 54 -0.86 18.31 7.34
CA LEU A 54 0.39 19.01 7.65
C LEU A 54 0.81 19.99 6.56
N ALA A 55 0.65 19.62 5.29
CA ALA A 55 0.97 20.53 4.19
C ALA A 55 -0.04 21.66 4.01
N PHE A 56 -1.30 21.47 4.45
CA PHE A 56 -2.28 22.53 4.44
C PHE A 56 -2.08 23.52 5.60
N GLU A 57 -1.78 23.02 6.80
CA GLU A 57 -1.66 23.83 8.01
C GLU A 57 -0.32 24.57 8.11
N ASN A 58 0.74 24.06 7.48
CA ASN A 58 2.06 24.68 7.51
C ASN A 58 2.21 25.72 6.39
N SER A 59 2.29 27.00 6.75
CA SER A 59 2.46 28.11 5.79
C SER A 59 3.78 28.07 4.99
N LEU A 60 4.77 27.30 5.43
CA LEU A 60 6.03 27.10 4.71
C LEU A 60 5.97 25.92 3.72
N ALA A 61 4.93 25.09 3.78
CA ALA A 61 4.77 23.96 2.87
C ALA A 61 4.57 24.45 1.44
N ASN A 62 5.29 23.84 0.49
CA ASN A 62 5.25 24.20 -0.91
C ASN A 62 5.68 23.03 -1.82
N GLY A 63 5.28 23.10 -3.08
CA GLY A 63 5.70 22.13 -4.10
C GLY A 63 5.04 20.76 -3.98
N ARG A 64 5.83 19.71 -4.27
CA ARG A 64 5.35 18.33 -4.36
C ARG A 64 6.01 17.46 -3.30
N TYR A 65 5.22 16.62 -2.65
CA TYR A 65 5.67 15.69 -1.62
C TYR A 65 5.44 14.26 -2.07
N CYS A 66 6.52 13.48 -2.17
CA CYS A 66 6.43 12.03 -2.32
C CYS A 66 6.03 11.41 -0.98
N VAL A 67 4.91 10.70 -0.94
CA VAL A 67 4.39 10.09 0.29
C VAL A 67 4.53 8.57 0.17
N VAL A 68 5.64 8.05 0.68
CA VAL A 68 6.07 6.67 0.51
C VAL A 68 6.63 6.17 1.83
N ALA A 69 6.16 5.00 2.29
CA ALA A 69 6.68 4.35 3.47
C ALA A 69 7.74 3.31 3.11
N GLN A 70 7.44 2.40 2.18
CA GLN A 70 8.34 1.31 1.80
C GLN A 70 8.22 0.95 0.32
N VAL A 71 9.28 0.35 -0.22
CA VAL A 71 9.30 -0.26 -1.55
C VAL A 71 9.50 -1.76 -1.39
N LEU A 72 8.48 -2.55 -1.71
CA LEU A 72 8.49 -4.00 -1.51
C LEU A 72 8.03 -4.72 -2.77
N ASN A 73 8.59 -5.90 -3.04
CA ASN A 73 8.02 -6.82 -4.01
C ASN A 73 6.96 -7.72 -3.37
N CYS A 74 6.24 -8.49 -4.20
CA CYS A 74 5.19 -9.40 -3.75
C CYS A 74 5.68 -10.41 -2.70
N SER A 75 6.87 -11.00 -2.86
CA SER A 75 7.35 -12.05 -1.96
C SER A 75 7.69 -11.49 -0.57
N GLN A 76 8.24 -10.27 -0.50
CA GLN A 76 8.46 -9.58 0.77
C GLN A 76 7.14 -9.29 1.50
N VAL A 77 6.11 -8.84 0.78
CA VAL A 77 4.78 -8.62 1.38
C VAL A 77 4.17 -9.94 1.88
N LEU A 78 4.23 -11.02 1.09
CA LEU A 78 3.74 -12.34 1.50
C LEU A 78 4.52 -12.89 2.71
N GLN A 79 5.82 -12.63 2.79
CA GLN A 79 6.63 -13.01 3.95
C GLN A 79 6.17 -12.28 5.21
N ILE A 80 5.92 -10.96 5.13
CA ILE A 80 5.37 -10.18 6.25
C ILE A 80 4.00 -10.75 6.67
N LEU A 81 3.12 -11.04 5.70
CA LEU A 81 1.81 -11.61 5.98
C LEU A 81 1.89 -12.98 6.66
N ARG A 82 2.79 -13.87 6.23
CA ARG A 82 3.03 -15.17 6.87
C ARG A 82 3.54 -15.03 8.30
N GLN A 83 4.37 -14.02 8.59
CA GLN A 83 4.85 -13.74 9.95
C GLN A 83 3.72 -13.23 10.86
N LEU A 84 2.84 -12.36 10.34
CA LEU A 84 1.73 -11.79 11.09
C LEU A 84 0.56 -12.76 11.27
N TYR A 85 0.34 -13.65 10.30
CA TYR A 85 -0.78 -14.60 10.26
C TYR A 85 -0.27 -16.02 9.95
N PRO A 86 0.43 -16.69 10.89
CA PRO A 86 1.14 -17.94 10.63
C PRO A 86 0.24 -19.13 10.30
N THR A 87 -1.06 -19.07 10.65
CA THR A 87 -2.04 -20.12 10.37
C THR A 87 -2.81 -19.88 9.06
N ALA A 88 -2.62 -18.75 8.41
CA ALA A 88 -3.32 -18.41 7.17
C ALA A 88 -2.58 -18.98 5.95
N ASN A 89 -3.33 -19.53 5.00
CA ASN A 89 -2.78 -20.06 3.76
C ASN A 89 -2.61 -18.95 2.74
N PHE A 90 -1.38 -18.47 2.58
CA PHE A 90 -1.01 -17.55 1.51
C PHE A 90 -0.41 -18.33 0.32
N PRO A 91 -0.65 -17.88 -0.93
CA PRO A 91 -0.03 -18.46 -2.11
C PRO A 91 1.50 -18.47 -1.99
N ILE A 92 2.12 -19.48 -2.59
CA ILE A 92 3.57 -19.73 -2.54
C ILE A 92 4.31 -18.64 -3.33
#